data_AF-A0A6A1Q5G6-F1
#
_entry.id   AF-A0A6A1Q5G6-F1
#
_cell.length_a   1.000
_cell.length_b   1.000
_cell.length_c   1.000
_cell.angle_alpha   90.00
_cell.angle_beta   90.00
_cell.angle_gamma   90.00
#
_symmetry.space_group_name_H-M   'P 1'
#
loop_
_entity.id
_entity.type
_entity.pdbx_description
1 polymer ?
#
loop_
_entity_poly.entity_id
_entity_poly.type
_entity_poly.pdbx_seq_one_letter_code
_entity_poly.pdbx_strand_id
1 'polypeptide(L)'
;MSDFSEELIRPTTEDEQEEPRVPSGTGMCLPWLQKHIETIATGGKQEKDFAQTTSACLSLIQEALLKHQWQRAAEYMHSYFQILEDSDSNKRQIAPEIIWRLGSEILYYHPKSNVETFNTFADRMKNIGVMNYLKISLQHALYLLHHGMLEDANRNLSQAETWRYGEKSSSQEVLINLIQAYKGLLQYYIWSKKKMELSQLDEDDYAYNTASQNMLNHSWKTSINLCALIQIPGVWDPFVKSYVEMLEFYGDQDGAREVLTNYAYDEKFPSNPNAHIYLYNFLKREKAPREKLISVLKILYQIVPSHKLMLEFHRLLRKS
;
A
#
# COMPACT_ATOMS: atom_id res chain seq x y z
N MET A 1 -20.17 22.08 12.52
CA MET A 1 -20.68 21.00 13.38
C MET A 1 -19.52 20.01 13.51
N SER A 2 -18.60 20.21 14.48
CA SER A 2 -18.64 19.66 15.87
C SER A 2 -18.90 18.16 15.87
N ASP A 3 -18.13 17.28 16.51
CA ASP A 3 -17.01 17.36 17.45
C ASP A 3 -16.22 16.05 17.33
N PHE A 4 -14.98 16.00 17.85
CA PHE A 4 -14.45 14.95 18.75
C PHE A 4 -12.91 15.03 18.75
N SER A 5 -12.41 15.95 19.56
CA SER A 5 -11.03 15.99 20.01
C SER A 5 -11.05 16.46 21.45
N GLU A 6 -10.95 15.51 22.39
CA GLU A 6 -10.24 15.63 23.67
C GLU A 6 -10.53 14.39 24.53
N GLU A 7 -9.45 13.76 25.00
CA GLU A 7 -9.20 13.28 26.37
C GLU A 7 -8.40 11.98 26.36
N LEU A 8 -7.12 12.06 26.74
CA LEU A 8 -6.66 11.38 27.94
C LEU A 8 -5.37 12.04 28.45
N ILE A 9 -5.56 12.91 29.44
CA ILE A 9 -4.52 13.55 30.24
C ILE A 9 -3.95 12.50 31.22
N ARG A 10 -2.61 12.39 31.29
CA ARG A 10 -1.89 11.70 32.36
C ARG A 10 -2.03 12.45 33.68
N PRO A 11 -2.09 11.80 34.84
CA PRO A 11 -1.66 12.40 36.08
C PRO A 11 -0.17 12.14 36.30
N THR A 12 0.55 13.23 36.51
CA THR A 12 1.90 13.30 37.07
C THR A 12 1.80 13.29 38.59
N THR A 13 2.63 12.53 39.28
CA THR A 13 3.03 12.79 40.67
C THR A 13 4.53 12.54 40.77
N GLU A 14 5.28 13.59 41.08
CA GLU A 14 6.70 13.58 41.46
C GLU A 14 6.84 13.61 43.00
N ASP A 15 8.08 13.33 43.42
CA ASP A 15 8.72 13.41 44.74
C ASP A 15 8.66 12.13 45.61
N GLU A 16 9.76 11.54 46.09
CA GLU A 16 11.10 12.08 46.30
C GLU A 16 12.16 10.96 46.62
N GLN A 17 13.44 11.29 46.34
CA GLN A 17 14.70 10.85 46.99
C GLN A 17 15.61 9.71 46.43
N GLU A 18 16.86 10.12 46.20
CA GLU A 18 18.12 9.46 45.76
C GLU A 18 18.63 8.41 46.79
N GLU A 19 19.38 7.33 46.50
CA GLU A 19 20.69 7.06 45.86
C GLU A 19 20.89 5.49 45.79
N PRO A 20 22.02 4.87 45.38
CA PRO A 20 23.05 5.21 44.39
C PRO A 20 23.11 4.18 43.23
N ARG A 21 23.76 4.56 42.12
CA ARG A 21 24.03 3.68 40.97
C ARG A 21 25.11 2.63 41.31
N VAL A 22 24.82 1.35 41.05
CA VAL A 22 25.82 0.27 40.89
C VAL A 22 25.45 -0.54 39.63
N PRO A 23 26.42 -0.90 38.76
CA PRO A 23 26.12 -1.55 37.50
C PRO A 23 25.94 -3.06 37.73
N SER A 24 24.72 -3.58 37.57
CA SER A 24 24.50 -5.03 37.52
C SER A 24 24.31 -5.48 36.08
N GLY A 25 25.43 -5.81 35.44
CA GLY A 25 25.42 -6.69 34.28
C GLY A 25 24.93 -8.06 34.71
N THR A 26 23.76 -8.47 34.24
CA THR A 26 23.39 -9.87 34.13
C THR A 26 22.35 -9.96 33.02
N GLY A 27 22.81 -10.31 31.81
CA GLY A 27 21.90 -10.75 30.76
C GLY A 27 21.05 -11.90 31.30
N MET A 28 19.75 -11.90 30.98
CA MET A 28 18.82 -12.94 31.41
C MET A 28 19.37 -14.32 31.05
N CYS A 29 19.82 -15.07 32.06
CA CYS A 29 20.14 -16.48 31.93
C CYS A 29 18.82 -17.25 32.06
N LEU A 30 18.43 -17.95 30.98
CA LEU A 30 17.19 -18.73 30.90
C LEU A 30 17.56 -20.24 30.94
N PRO A 31 17.46 -20.92 32.09
CA PRO A 31 18.01 -22.27 32.31
C PRO A 31 17.40 -23.38 31.43
N TRP A 32 16.19 -23.17 30.91
CA TRP A 32 15.52 -24.13 30.01
C TRP A 32 16.11 -24.17 28.59
N LEU A 33 16.76 -23.10 28.13
CA LEU A 33 17.44 -23.05 26.83
C LEU A 33 18.77 -23.81 26.89
N GLN A 34 19.42 -23.79 28.05
CA GLN A 34 20.67 -24.49 28.29
C GLN A 34 20.51 -26.03 28.26
N LYS A 35 19.36 -26.55 28.72
CA LYS A 35 19.02 -27.98 28.60
C LYS A 35 18.84 -28.47 27.16
N HIS A 36 18.40 -27.61 26.24
CA HIS A 36 18.33 -27.97 24.82
C HIS A 36 19.68 -27.83 24.11
N ILE A 37 20.52 -26.88 24.53
CA ILE A 37 21.85 -26.66 23.95
C ILE A 37 22.86 -27.73 24.39
N GLU A 38 22.79 -28.23 25.63
CA GLU A 38 23.73 -29.25 26.14
C GLU A 38 23.55 -30.65 25.51
N THR A 39 22.42 -30.91 24.84
CA THR A 39 22.17 -32.19 24.15
C THR A 39 22.83 -32.26 22.76
N ILE A 40 23.30 -31.12 22.22
CA ILE A 40 23.79 -30.96 20.84
C ILE A 40 25.31 -31.22 20.73
N ALA A 41 26.02 -31.35 21.85
CA ALA A 41 27.48 -31.48 21.88
C ALA A 41 27.97 -32.93 21.65
N THR A 42 27.68 -33.55 20.50
CA THR A 42 28.51 -34.64 19.97
C THR A 42 28.52 -34.63 18.43
N GLY A 43 29.72 -34.43 17.88
CA GLY A 43 30.01 -34.10 16.49
C GLY A 43 29.34 -34.98 15.43
N GLY A 44 28.82 -34.33 14.40
CA GLY A 44 28.04 -34.92 13.31
C GLY A 44 26.55 -34.54 13.32
N LYS A 45 26.03 -33.98 14.42
CA LYS A 45 24.60 -33.65 14.65
C LYS A 45 24.20 -32.18 14.40
N GLN A 46 25.15 -31.26 14.24
CA GLN A 46 24.88 -29.81 14.26
C GLN A 46 23.89 -29.32 13.19
N GLU A 47 23.95 -29.82 11.95
CA GLU A 47 22.97 -29.41 10.91
C GLU A 47 21.56 -29.94 11.18
N LYS A 48 21.42 -31.16 11.73
CA LYS A 48 20.11 -31.73 12.06
C LYS A 48 19.47 -31.01 13.23
N ASP A 49 20.25 -30.67 14.25
CA ASP A 49 19.77 -29.96 15.43
C ASP A 49 19.43 -28.50 15.09
N PHE A 50 20.19 -27.87 14.19
CA PHE A 50 19.90 -26.54 13.65
C PHE A 50 18.60 -26.49 12.85
N ALA A 51 18.42 -27.39 11.88
CA ALA A 51 17.21 -27.46 11.06
C ALA A 51 15.96 -27.80 11.89
N GLN A 52 16.10 -28.60 12.95
CA GLN A 52 15.03 -28.85 13.91
C GLN A 52 14.68 -27.60 14.71
N THR A 53 15.69 -26.85 15.15
CA THR A 53 15.49 -25.62 15.93
C THR A 53 14.79 -24.53 15.10
N THR A 54 15.21 -24.29 13.85
CA THR A 54 14.57 -23.29 12.97
C THR A 54 13.14 -23.68 12.60
N SER A 55 12.87 -24.97 12.36
CA SER A 55 11.52 -25.50 12.12
C SER A 55 10.60 -25.36 13.34
N ALA A 56 11.12 -25.66 14.54
CA ALA A 56 10.40 -25.47 15.79
C ALA A 56 10.08 -23.98 16.03
N CYS A 57 11.05 -23.08 15.81
CA CYS A 57 10.84 -21.64 15.92
C CYS A 57 9.74 -21.16 14.98
N LEU A 58 9.72 -21.62 13.72
CA LEU A 58 8.66 -21.26 12.76
C LEU A 58 7.27 -21.67 13.27
N SER A 59 7.14 -22.90 13.78
CA SER A 59 5.88 -23.42 14.32
C SER A 59 5.41 -22.61 15.54
N LEU A 60 6.34 -22.25 16.43
CA LEU A 60 6.06 -21.44 17.62
C LEU A 60 5.69 -19.99 17.26
N ILE A 61 6.31 -19.40 16.24
CA ILE A 61 5.92 -18.08 15.73
C ILE A 61 4.47 -18.13 15.22
N GLN A 62 4.14 -19.13 14.39
CA GLN A 62 2.79 -19.28 13.84
C GLN A 62 1.74 -19.45 14.94
N GLU A 63 2.01 -20.27 15.95
CA GLU A 63 1.11 -20.45 17.10
C GLU A 63 0.96 -19.14 17.90
N ALA A 64 2.06 -18.43 18.14
CA ALA A 64 2.04 -17.15 18.86
C ALA A 64 1.24 -16.09 18.09
N LEU A 65 1.37 -16.04 16.76
CA LEU A 65 0.59 -15.13 15.90
C LEU A 65 -0.92 -15.44 15.97
N LEU A 66 -1.31 -16.71 15.87
CA LEU A 66 -2.71 -17.14 15.99
C LEU A 66 -3.33 -16.78 17.36
N LYS A 67 -2.49 -16.71 18.40
CA LYS A 67 -2.90 -16.32 19.76
C LYS A 67 -2.70 -14.84 20.06
N HIS A 68 -2.34 -14.02 19.06
CA HIS A 68 -2.02 -12.59 19.21
C HIS A 68 -0.93 -12.29 20.27
N GLN A 69 -0.01 -13.24 20.48
CA GLN A 69 1.11 -13.13 21.42
C GLN A 69 2.32 -12.48 20.73
N TRP A 70 2.19 -11.23 20.30
CA TRP A 70 3.16 -10.53 19.45
C TRP A 70 4.58 -10.46 20.05
N GLN A 71 4.68 -10.24 21.37
CA GLN A 71 5.96 -10.21 22.08
C GLN A 71 6.69 -11.56 22.01
N ARG A 72 5.98 -12.67 22.23
CA ARG A 72 6.54 -14.02 22.10
C ARG A 72 6.88 -14.37 20.66
N ALA A 73 6.04 -13.97 19.71
CA ALA A 73 6.34 -14.14 18.30
C ALA A 73 7.65 -13.42 17.92
N ALA A 74 7.88 -12.21 18.41
CA ALA A 74 9.12 -11.46 18.20
C ALA A 74 10.36 -12.17 18.81
N GLU A 75 10.22 -12.76 20.00
CA GLU A 75 11.29 -13.52 20.66
C GLU A 75 11.70 -14.74 19.83
N TYR A 76 10.75 -15.53 19.34
CA TYR A 76 11.05 -16.67 18.46
C TYR A 76 11.58 -16.22 17.10
N MET A 77 11.11 -15.08 16.59
CA MET A 77 11.57 -14.50 15.33
C MET A 77 13.07 -14.20 15.37
N HIS A 78 13.60 -13.77 16.52
CA HIS A 78 15.03 -13.50 16.70
C HIS A 78 15.88 -14.74 16.39
N SER A 79 15.50 -15.91 16.90
CA SER A 79 16.18 -17.18 16.62
C SER A 79 15.92 -17.66 15.19
N TYR A 80 14.73 -17.42 14.64
CA TYR A 80 14.40 -17.85 13.29
C TYR A 80 15.27 -17.19 12.21
N PHE A 81 15.78 -15.97 12.41
CA PHE A 81 16.68 -15.31 11.45
C PHE A 81 17.91 -16.14 11.08
N GLN A 82 18.35 -17.05 11.95
CA GLN A 82 19.46 -17.95 11.67
C GLN A 82 19.24 -18.78 10.39
N ILE A 83 17.99 -19.03 9.97
CA ILE A 83 17.67 -19.74 8.71
C ILE A 83 18.31 -19.10 7.46
N LEU A 84 18.71 -17.82 7.53
CA LEU A 84 19.43 -17.15 6.44
C LEU A 84 20.86 -17.69 6.25
N GLU A 85 21.41 -18.36 7.26
CA GLU A 85 22.73 -19.00 7.27
C GLU A 85 22.66 -20.52 6.99
N ASP A 86 21.47 -21.07 6.68
CA ASP A 86 21.27 -22.50 6.44
C ASP A 86 22.05 -22.98 5.20
N SER A 87 22.65 -24.18 5.31
CA SER A 87 23.39 -24.85 4.24
C SER A 87 22.49 -25.22 3.05
N ASP A 88 21.19 -25.43 3.29
CA ASP A 88 20.19 -25.74 2.26
C ASP A 88 19.83 -24.48 1.47
N SER A 89 20.29 -24.44 0.22
CA SER A 89 20.07 -23.32 -0.70
C SER A 89 18.59 -23.02 -0.94
N ASN A 90 17.72 -24.03 -0.93
CA ASN A 90 16.29 -23.84 -1.17
C ASN A 90 15.62 -23.17 0.03
N LYS A 91 15.93 -23.64 1.24
CA LYS A 91 15.40 -23.02 2.47
C LYS A 91 15.87 -21.57 2.61
N ARG A 92 17.15 -21.33 2.34
CA ARG A 92 17.75 -19.99 2.35
C ARG A 92 17.11 -19.06 1.32
N GLN A 93 16.68 -19.56 0.17
CA GLN A 93 16.02 -18.77 -0.86
C GLN A 93 14.59 -18.34 -0.46
N ILE A 94 13.85 -19.19 0.24
CA ILE A 94 12.46 -18.93 0.65
C ILE A 94 12.42 -18.11 1.95
N ALA A 95 13.42 -18.29 2.82
CA ALA A 95 13.50 -17.65 4.13
C ALA A 95 13.24 -16.13 4.12
N PRO A 96 13.81 -15.30 3.23
CA PRO A 96 13.54 -13.86 3.22
C PRO A 96 12.05 -13.53 3.05
N GLU A 97 11.30 -14.31 2.27
CA GLU A 97 9.86 -14.08 2.11
C GLU A 97 9.09 -14.43 3.40
N ILE A 98 9.42 -15.56 4.03
CA ILE A 98 8.80 -15.96 5.31
C ILE A 98 9.09 -14.91 6.37
N ILE A 99 10.36 -14.50 6.47
CA ILE A 99 10.81 -13.50 7.44
C ILE A 99 10.08 -12.18 7.22
N TRP A 100 9.95 -11.72 5.98
CA TRP A 100 9.22 -10.50 5.69
C TRP A 100 7.74 -10.61 6.11
N ARG A 101 7.05 -11.69 5.74
CA ARG A 101 5.62 -11.87 6.07
C ARG A 101 5.37 -11.90 7.57
N LEU A 102 6.12 -12.74 8.30
CA LEU A 102 5.94 -12.87 9.75
C LEU A 102 6.44 -11.63 10.49
N GLY A 103 7.62 -11.14 10.11
CA GLY A 103 8.25 -9.99 10.76
C GLY A 103 7.44 -8.69 10.59
N SER A 104 6.89 -8.44 9.39
CA SER A 104 6.05 -7.27 9.17
C SER A 104 4.76 -7.33 9.99
N GLU A 105 4.11 -8.50 10.06
CA GLU A 105 2.91 -8.70 10.88
C GLU A 105 3.21 -8.51 12.38
N ILE A 106 4.28 -9.11 12.88
CA ILE A 106 4.73 -8.95 14.27
C ILE A 106 4.95 -7.47 14.57
N LEU A 107 5.77 -6.79 13.76
CA LEU A 107 6.11 -5.39 13.97
C LEU A 107 4.91 -4.45 13.83
N TYR A 108 3.90 -4.81 13.02
CA TYR A 108 2.70 -4.00 12.90
C TYR A 108 1.89 -3.97 14.21
N TYR A 109 1.78 -5.10 14.91
CA TYR A 109 0.96 -5.21 16.13
C TYR A 109 1.76 -5.16 17.45
N HIS A 110 3.08 -5.19 17.38
CA HIS A 110 3.91 -5.24 18.58
C HIS A 110 3.84 -3.93 19.39
N PRO A 111 3.53 -3.94 20.70
CA PRO A 111 3.30 -2.73 21.50
C PRO A 111 4.48 -1.75 21.57
N LYS A 112 5.71 -2.25 21.39
CA LYS A 112 6.95 -1.45 21.40
C LYS A 112 7.46 -1.09 20.00
N SER A 113 6.77 -1.52 18.95
CA SER A 113 7.17 -1.19 17.58
C SER A 113 6.72 0.21 17.22
N ASN A 114 7.50 0.86 16.38
CA ASN A 114 7.21 2.18 15.84
C ASN A 114 7.60 2.24 14.36
N VAL A 115 7.27 3.34 13.69
CA VAL A 115 7.55 3.55 12.26
C VAL A 115 9.04 3.39 11.94
N GLU A 116 9.94 3.91 12.78
CA GLU A 116 11.39 3.80 12.57
C GLU A 116 11.89 2.35 12.63
N THR A 117 11.39 1.57 13.58
CA THR A 117 11.73 0.14 13.73
C THR A 117 11.25 -0.65 12.52
N PHE A 118 10.02 -0.40 12.06
CA PHE A 118 9.48 -1.04 10.87
C PHE A 118 10.27 -0.65 9.61
N ASN A 119 10.59 0.64 9.44
CA ASN A 119 11.37 1.13 8.30
C ASN A 119 12.74 0.46 8.24
N THR A 120 13.43 0.37 9.39
CA THR A 120 14.72 -0.32 9.51
C THR A 120 14.61 -1.80 9.11
N PHE A 121 13.56 -2.48 9.56
CA PHE A 121 13.29 -3.86 9.16
C PHE A 121 13.03 -3.98 7.66
N ALA A 122 12.16 -3.14 7.09
CA ALA A 122 11.84 -3.12 5.67
C ALA A 122 13.08 -2.87 4.80
N ASP A 123 13.92 -1.91 5.16
CA ASP A 123 15.13 -1.61 4.41
C ASP A 123 16.15 -2.76 4.46
N ARG A 124 16.29 -3.46 5.59
CA ARG A 124 17.09 -4.69 5.64
C ARG A 124 16.51 -5.76 4.73
N MET A 125 15.19 -5.99 4.78
CA MET A 125 14.55 -7.05 4.01
C MET A 125 14.56 -6.80 2.50
N LYS A 126 14.43 -5.56 2.04
CA LYS A 126 14.60 -5.17 0.64
C LYS A 126 15.97 -5.58 0.09
N ASN A 127 17.02 -5.50 0.91
CA ASN A 127 18.40 -5.77 0.51
C ASN A 127 18.78 -7.26 0.63
N ILE A 128 18.19 -8.00 1.58
CA ILE A 128 18.46 -9.44 1.77
C ILE A 128 17.81 -10.28 0.67
N GLY A 129 16.57 -9.96 0.28
CA GLY A 129 15.84 -10.67 -0.75
C GLY A 129 15.71 -9.83 -2.00
N VAL A 130 16.79 -9.63 -2.76
CA VAL A 130 16.83 -8.73 -3.94
C VAL A 130 15.66 -8.98 -4.92
N MET A 131 15.24 -10.23 -5.10
CA MET A 131 14.08 -10.60 -5.94
C MET A 131 12.73 -10.10 -5.40
N ASN A 132 12.64 -9.83 -4.11
CA ASN A 132 11.43 -9.37 -3.41
C ASN A 132 11.40 -7.85 -3.20
N TYR A 133 12.41 -7.11 -3.66
CA TYR A 133 12.54 -5.66 -3.44
C TYR A 133 11.26 -4.89 -3.79
N LEU A 134 10.67 -5.13 -4.96
CA LEU A 134 9.47 -4.44 -5.43
C LEU A 134 8.25 -4.76 -4.56
N LYS A 135 8.07 -6.04 -4.22
CA LYS A 135 6.95 -6.51 -3.37
C LYS A 135 7.03 -5.91 -1.96
N ILE A 136 8.21 -5.95 -1.36
CA ILE A 136 8.48 -5.37 -0.04
C ILE A 136 8.26 -3.86 -0.09
N SER A 137 8.75 -3.18 -1.12
CA SER A 137 8.55 -1.73 -1.28
C SER A 137 7.08 -1.36 -1.39
N LEU A 138 6.27 -2.13 -2.11
CA LEU A 138 4.83 -1.89 -2.21
C LEU A 138 4.15 -2.04 -0.84
N GLN A 139 4.41 -3.13 -0.12
CA GLN A 139 3.83 -3.36 1.20
C GLN A 139 4.30 -2.34 2.24
N HIS A 140 5.56 -1.91 2.17
CA HIS A 140 6.10 -0.84 3.00
C HIS A 140 5.43 0.52 2.73
N ALA A 141 5.13 0.83 1.45
CA ALA A 141 4.37 2.04 1.13
C ALA A 141 2.97 2.03 1.74
N LEU A 142 2.28 0.88 1.74
CA LEU A 142 0.97 0.73 2.38
C LEU A 142 1.06 0.90 3.91
N TYR A 143 2.11 0.37 4.54
CA TYR A 143 2.38 0.59 5.96
C TYR A 143 2.56 2.09 6.28
N LEU A 144 3.40 2.78 5.51
CA LEU A 144 3.65 4.21 5.67
C LEU A 144 2.35 5.02 5.50
N LEU A 145 1.53 4.67 4.50
CA LEU A 145 0.22 5.27 4.27
C LEU A 145 -0.72 5.13 5.46
N HIS A 146 -0.81 3.94 6.04
CA HIS A 146 -1.62 3.68 7.23
C HIS A 146 -1.22 4.56 8.43
N HIS A 147 0.05 4.96 8.51
CA HIS A 147 0.58 5.81 9.56
C HIS A 147 0.65 7.30 9.18
N GLY A 148 0.00 7.71 8.08
CA GLY A 148 -0.04 9.11 7.64
C GLY A 148 1.26 9.62 7.00
N MET A 149 2.24 8.76 6.76
CA MET A 149 3.57 9.10 6.24
C MET A 149 3.57 9.17 4.70
N LEU A 150 2.76 10.06 4.13
CA LEU A 150 2.50 10.17 2.68
C LEU A 150 3.76 10.41 1.84
N GLU A 151 4.59 11.37 2.25
CA GLU A 151 5.81 11.73 1.51
C GLU A 151 6.84 10.61 1.53
N ASP A 152 6.95 9.90 2.65
CA ASP A 152 7.83 8.73 2.78
C ASP A 152 7.35 7.57 1.91
N ALA A 153 6.03 7.33 1.84
CA ALA A 153 5.45 6.33 0.96
C ALA A 153 5.75 6.65 -0.52
N ASN A 154 5.58 7.91 -0.92
CA ASN A 154 5.87 8.37 -2.28
C ASN A 154 7.37 8.27 -2.62
N ARG A 155 8.27 8.62 -1.68
CA ARG A 155 9.72 8.46 -1.83
C ARG A 155 10.10 7.00 -2.00
N ASN A 156 9.56 6.11 -1.16
CA ASN A 156 9.80 4.68 -1.21
C ASN A 156 9.34 4.06 -2.56
N LEU A 157 8.15 4.41 -3.05
CA LEU A 157 7.70 3.92 -4.37
C LEU A 157 8.52 4.51 -5.53
N SER A 158 8.98 5.75 -5.41
CA SER A 158 9.83 6.38 -6.42
C SER A 158 11.19 5.69 -6.54
N GLN A 159 11.78 5.24 -5.43
CA GLN A 159 12.98 4.42 -5.43
C GLN A 159 12.72 3.04 -6.02
N ALA A 160 11.56 2.44 -5.72
CA ALA A 160 11.21 1.13 -6.24
C ALA A 160 10.95 1.11 -7.75
N GLU A 161 10.37 2.17 -8.31
CA GLU A 161 10.16 2.29 -9.75
C GLU A 161 11.46 2.28 -10.56
N THR A 162 12.53 2.87 -10.03
CA THR A 162 13.84 2.93 -10.71
C THR A 162 14.69 1.69 -10.47
N TRP A 163 14.25 0.76 -9.63
CA TRP A 163 14.97 -0.48 -9.35
C TRP A 163 15.12 -1.33 -10.61
N ARG A 164 16.35 -1.80 -10.86
CA ARG A 164 16.69 -2.68 -11.99
C ARG A 164 17.54 -3.82 -11.44
N TYR A 165 17.02 -5.04 -11.50
CA TYR A 165 17.77 -6.25 -11.17
C TYR A 165 17.29 -7.41 -12.02
N GLY A 166 18.24 -8.17 -12.59
CA GLY A 166 17.98 -9.34 -13.43
C GLY A 166 17.29 -9.02 -14.77
N GLU A 167 16.99 -10.08 -15.52
CA GLU A 167 16.10 -10.00 -16.67
C GLU A 167 14.65 -9.76 -16.21
N LYS A 168 13.93 -8.88 -16.91
CA LYS A 168 12.55 -8.55 -16.57
C LYS A 168 11.64 -9.75 -16.79
N SER A 169 11.22 -10.40 -15.71
CA SER A 169 10.15 -11.41 -15.76
C SER A 169 8.77 -10.76 -15.86
N SER A 170 7.78 -11.51 -16.36
CA SER A 170 6.38 -11.05 -16.39
C SER A 170 5.84 -10.70 -15.00
N SER A 171 6.23 -11.45 -13.97
CA SER A 171 5.85 -11.16 -12.57
C SER A 171 6.42 -9.84 -12.05
N GLN A 172 7.62 -9.48 -12.49
CA GLN A 172 8.27 -8.21 -12.15
C GLN A 172 7.59 -7.04 -12.86
N GLU A 173 7.15 -7.22 -14.10
CA GLU A 173 6.40 -6.21 -14.86
C GLU A 173 5.07 -5.88 -14.17
N VAL A 174 4.32 -6.89 -13.71
CA VAL A 174 3.10 -6.68 -12.92
C VAL A 174 3.38 -5.86 -11.66
N LEU A 175 4.44 -6.17 -10.93
CA LEU A 175 4.82 -5.41 -9.72
C LEU A 175 5.23 -3.96 -10.04
N ILE A 176 5.95 -3.74 -11.14
CA ILE A 176 6.30 -2.39 -11.60
C ILE A 176 5.03 -1.59 -11.93
N ASN A 177 4.10 -2.18 -12.68
CA ASN A 177 2.83 -1.54 -13.02
C ASN A 177 2.04 -1.18 -11.75
N LEU A 178 2.00 -2.06 -10.75
CA LEU A 178 1.39 -1.77 -9.45
C LEU A 178 2.10 -0.63 -8.71
N ILE A 179 3.43 -0.61 -8.68
CA ILE A 179 4.20 0.49 -8.07
C ILE A 179 3.87 1.82 -8.75
N GLN A 180 3.86 1.85 -10.08
CA GLN A 180 3.51 3.04 -10.87
C GLN A 180 2.07 3.48 -10.59
N ALA A 181 1.14 2.53 -10.50
CA ALA A 181 -0.24 2.78 -10.17
C ALA A 181 -0.39 3.45 -8.80
N TYR A 182 0.09 2.81 -7.73
CA TYR A 182 -0.03 3.34 -6.37
C TYR A 182 0.75 4.64 -6.19
N LYS A 183 1.89 4.80 -6.85
CA LYS A 183 2.60 6.08 -6.90
C LYS A 183 1.75 7.17 -7.58
N GLY A 184 1.10 6.85 -8.71
CA GLY A 184 0.18 7.77 -9.39
C GLY A 184 -0.97 8.21 -8.49
N LEU A 185 -1.59 7.29 -7.75
CA LEU A 185 -2.64 7.62 -6.77
C LEU A 185 -2.14 8.49 -5.62
N LEU A 186 -0.95 8.21 -5.07
CA LEU A 186 -0.34 9.04 -4.04
C LEU A 186 -0.14 10.47 -4.53
N GLN A 187 0.41 10.61 -5.73
CA GLN A 187 0.64 11.93 -6.31
C GLN A 187 -0.66 12.65 -6.64
N TYR A 188 -1.69 11.93 -7.11
CA TYR A 188 -3.03 12.48 -7.27
C TYR A 188 -3.61 12.94 -5.93
N TYR A 189 -3.44 12.19 -4.84
CA TYR A 189 -3.90 12.59 -3.52
C TYR A 189 -3.20 13.88 -3.05
N ILE A 190 -1.87 13.96 -3.22
CA ILE A 190 -1.09 15.17 -2.94
C ILE A 190 -1.60 16.35 -3.79
N TRP A 191 -1.86 16.12 -5.08
CA TRP A 191 -2.43 17.12 -5.98
C TRP A 191 -3.83 17.58 -5.53
N SER A 192 -4.71 16.64 -5.16
CA SER A 192 -6.07 16.92 -4.71
C SER A 192 -6.08 17.76 -3.42
N LYS A 193 -5.16 17.47 -2.49
CA LYS A 193 -4.95 18.27 -1.29
C LYS A 193 -4.53 19.70 -1.63
N LYS A 194 -3.55 19.86 -2.53
CA LYS A 194 -3.11 21.19 -3.01
C LYS A 194 -4.21 21.95 -3.75
N LYS A 195 -5.02 21.27 -4.56
CA LYS A 195 -6.19 21.84 -5.22
C LYS A 195 -7.21 22.38 -4.21
N MET A 196 -7.45 21.65 -3.12
CA MET A 196 -8.32 22.11 -2.03
C MET A 196 -7.73 23.33 -1.31
N GLU A 197 -6.43 23.33 -1.03
CA GLU A 197 -5.73 24.48 -0.42
C GLU A 197 -5.79 25.72 -1.34
N LEU A 198 -5.60 25.55 -2.65
CA LEU A 198 -5.71 26.63 -3.64
C LEU A 198 -7.11 27.25 -3.68
N SER A 199 -8.17 26.45 -3.52
CA SER A 199 -9.54 26.95 -3.52
C SER A 199 -9.88 27.87 -2.33
N GLN A 200 -8.98 27.96 -1.34
CA GLN A 200 -9.11 28.83 -0.17
C GLN A 200 -8.34 30.16 -0.32
N LEU A 201 -7.50 30.28 -1.34
CA LEU A 201 -6.71 31.48 -1.61
C LEU A 201 -7.48 32.43 -2.54
N ASP A 202 -7.20 33.73 -2.41
CA ASP A 202 -7.71 34.75 -3.32
C ASP A 202 -6.95 34.68 -4.66
N GLU A 203 -7.66 34.76 -5.78
CA GLU A 203 -7.08 34.62 -7.13
C GLU A 203 -6.07 35.73 -7.44
N ASP A 204 -6.23 36.89 -6.80
CA ASP A 204 -5.36 38.06 -6.99
C ASP A 204 -4.07 38.02 -6.12
N ASP A 205 -3.91 37.00 -5.27
CA ASP A 205 -2.72 36.84 -4.43
C ASP A 205 -1.52 36.33 -5.25
N TYR A 206 -0.34 36.91 -5.02
CA TYR A 206 0.93 36.39 -5.54
C TYR A 206 1.17 34.94 -5.10
N ALA A 207 0.70 34.57 -3.90
CA ALA A 207 0.75 33.20 -3.40
C ALA A 207 -0.06 32.23 -4.28
N TYR A 208 -1.22 32.65 -4.81
CA TYR A 208 -2.07 31.84 -5.68
C TYR A 208 -1.37 31.52 -7.00
N ASN A 209 -0.74 32.53 -7.63
CA ASN A 209 -0.02 32.34 -8.90
C ASN A 209 1.16 31.36 -8.76
N THR A 210 1.92 31.48 -7.66
CA THR A 210 3.07 30.61 -7.40
C THR A 210 2.62 29.17 -7.08
N ALA A 211 1.58 29.02 -6.26
CA ALA A 211 1.02 27.71 -5.91
C ALA A 211 0.38 27.00 -7.12
N SER A 212 -0.30 27.76 -8.00
CA SER A 212 -0.91 27.25 -9.24
C SER A 212 0.13 26.73 -10.24
N GLN A 213 1.23 27.47 -10.45
CA GLN A 213 2.33 27.04 -11.33
C GLN A 213 3.05 25.78 -10.81
N ASN A 214 3.30 25.71 -9.51
CA ASN A 214 3.89 24.52 -8.89
C ASN A 214 2.95 23.31 -8.97
N MET A 215 1.64 23.51 -8.84
CA MET A 215 0.64 22.45 -9.00
C MET A 215 0.62 21.91 -10.44
N LEU A 216 0.70 22.79 -11.45
CA LEU A 216 0.75 22.42 -12.87
C LEU A 216 1.95 21.52 -13.22
N ASN A 217 3.14 21.86 -12.72
CA ASN A 217 4.34 21.07 -13.00
C ASN A 217 4.31 19.68 -12.35
N HIS A 218 3.75 19.57 -11.15
CA HIS A 218 3.60 18.29 -10.46
C HIS A 218 2.51 17.42 -11.07
N SER A 219 1.39 18.01 -11.49
CA SER A 219 0.24 17.28 -12.04
C SER A 219 0.55 16.64 -13.39
N TRP A 220 1.38 17.28 -14.23
CA TRP A 220 1.73 16.74 -15.55
C TRP A 220 2.43 15.38 -15.46
N LYS A 221 3.36 15.22 -14.50
CA LYS A 221 4.07 13.94 -14.28
C LYS A 221 3.13 12.84 -13.79
N THR A 222 2.19 13.18 -12.91
CA THR A 222 1.18 12.25 -12.39
C THR A 222 0.20 11.82 -13.48
N SER A 223 -0.21 12.77 -14.32
CA SER A 223 -1.09 12.56 -15.47
C SER A 223 -0.51 11.52 -16.44
N ILE A 224 0.77 11.62 -16.80
CA ILE A 224 1.45 10.66 -17.69
C ILE A 224 1.41 9.23 -17.13
N ASN A 225 1.75 9.07 -15.85
CA ASN A 225 1.82 7.75 -15.22
C ASN A 225 0.43 7.09 -15.12
N LEU A 226 -0.60 7.86 -14.75
CA LEU A 226 -1.98 7.37 -14.72
C LEU A 226 -2.47 7.01 -16.12
N CYS A 227 -2.19 7.86 -17.13
CA CYS A 227 -2.57 7.63 -18.52
C CYS A 227 -2.00 6.31 -19.06
N ALA A 228 -0.71 6.05 -18.84
CA ALA A 228 -0.08 4.80 -19.28
C ALA A 228 -0.69 3.57 -18.59
N LEU A 229 -1.02 3.69 -17.30
CA LEU A 229 -1.60 2.58 -16.54
C LEU A 229 -3.01 2.21 -17.04
N ILE A 230 -3.89 3.19 -17.24
CA ILE A 230 -5.29 2.92 -17.61
C ILE A 230 -5.45 2.38 -19.03
N GLN A 231 -4.39 2.41 -19.84
CA GLN A 231 -4.36 1.77 -21.16
C GLN A 231 -4.13 0.25 -21.08
N ILE A 232 -3.66 -0.26 -19.93
CA ILE A 232 -3.47 -1.69 -19.71
C ILE A 232 -4.84 -2.32 -19.43
N PRO A 233 -5.25 -3.40 -20.12
CA PRO A 233 -6.52 -4.06 -19.85
C PRO A 233 -6.68 -4.48 -18.38
N GLY A 234 -7.75 -4.02 -17.73
CA GLY A 234 -8.01 -4.34 -16.32
C GLY A 234 -9.12 -3.49 -15.69
N VAL A 235 -9.42 -3.76 -14.42
CA VAL A 235 -10.38 -2.95 -13.64
C VAL A 235 -9.61 -1.90 -12.83
N TRP A 236 -9.62 -0.66 -13.32
CA TRP A 236 -8.82 0.45 -12.83
C TRP A 236 -9.66 1.60 -12.24
N ASP A 237 -10.83 1.29 -11.65
CA ASP A 237 -11.80 2.28 -11.18
C ASP A 237 -11.20 3.47 -10.39
N PRO A 238 -10.33 3.28 -9.38
CA PRO A 238 -9.77 4.41 -8.65
C PRO A 238 -8.89 5.29 -9.54
N PHE A 239 -8.09 4.69 -10.42
CA PHE A 239 -7.14 5.39 -11.29
C PHE A 239 -7.84 6.15 -12.41
N VAL A 240 -8.86 5.54 -13.02
CA VAL A 240 -9.68 6.19 -14.06
C VAL A 240 -10.37 7.42 -13.49
N LYS A 241 -10.99 7.32 -12.31
CA LYS A 241 -11.64 8.47 -11.67
C LYS A 241 -10.64 9.60 -11.37
N SER A 242 -9.48 9.25 -10.79
CA SER A 242 -8.43 10.23 -10.49
C SER A 242 -7.94 10.94 -11.76
N TYR A 243 -7.71 10.19 -12.83
CA TYR A 243 -7.22 10.75 -14.10
C TYR A 243 -8.26 11.65 -14.77
N VAL A 244 -9.51 11.20 -14.85
CA VAL A 244 -10.63 11.99 -15.40
C VAL A 244 -10.82 13.30 -14.65
N GLU A 245 -10.75 13.29 -13.31
CA GLU A 245 -10.86 14.53 -12.54
C GLU A 245 -9.72 15.51 -12.84
N MET A 246 -8.50 15.01 -13.03
CA MET A 246 -7.38 15.86 -13.43
C MET A 246 -7.60 16.47 -14.82
N LEU A 247 -8.09 15.69 -15.79
CA LEU A 247 -8.41 16.18 -17.13
C LEU A 247 -9.52 17.25 -17.09
N GLU A 248 -10.62 16.97 -16.36
CA GLU A 248 -11.71 17.92 -16.18
C GLU A 248 -11.22 19.22 -15.52
N PHE A 249 -10.31 19.13 -14.54
CA PHE A 249 -9.72 20.30 -13.88
C PHE A 249 -8.88 21.16 -14.83
N TYR A 250 -8.14 20.55 -15.75
CA TYR A 250 -7.34 21.27 -16.76
C TYR A 250 -8.14 21.68 -18.01
N GLY A 251 -9.45 21.44 -18.01
CA GLY A 251 -10.34 21.80 -19.13
C GLY A 251 -10.31 20.82 -20.30
N ASP A 252 -9.65 19.68 -20.18
CA ASP A 252 -9.60 18.65 -21.22
C ASP A 252 -10.81 17.72 -21.14
N GLN A 253 -11.97 18.26 -21.54
CA GLN A 253 -13.24 17.52 -21.56
C GLN A 253 -13.27 16.42 -22.61
N ASP A 254 -12.59 16.61 -23.73
CA ASP A 254 -12.52 15.62 -24.81
C ASP A 254 -11.67 14.42 -24.41
N GLY A 255 -10.51 14.65 -23.76
CA GLY A 255 -9.70 13.58 -23.19
C GLY A 255 -10.43 12.81 -22.09
N ALA A 256 -11.14 13.51 -21.19
CA ALA A 256 -11.96 12.88 -20.15
C ALA A 256 -13.04 11.97 -20.76
N ARG A 257 -13.70 12.44 -21.83
CA ARG A 257 -14.71 11.68 -22.58
C ARG A 257 -14.10 10.45 -23.25
N GLU A 258 -12.95 10.60 -23.90
CA GLU A 258 -12.25 9.51 -24.58
C GLU A 258 -11.89 8.40 -23.59
N VAL A 259 -11.25 8.76 -22.47
CA VAL A 259 -10.89 7.82 -21.40
C VAL A 259 -12.10 7.03 -20.92
N LEU A 260 -13.19 7.70 -20.58
CA LEU A 260 -14.40 7.04 -20.08
C LEU A 260 -15.08 6.18 -21.14
N THR A 261 -15.02 6.59 -22.40
CA THR A 261 -15.60 5.84 -23.53
C THR A 261 -14.81 4.57 -23.77
N ASN A 262 -13.48 4.66 -23.84
CA ASN A 262 -12.59 3.51 -24.01
C ASN A 262 -12.74 2.55 -22.83
N TYR A 263 -12.77 3.07 -21.60
CA TYR A 263 -12.90 2.23 -20.40
C TYR A 263 -14.25 1.48 -20.34
N ALA A 264 -15.31 2.02 -20.94
CA ALA A 264 -16.62 1.40 -20.97
C ALA A 264 -16.85 0.44 -22.17
N TYR A 265 -16.16 0.65 -23.29
CA TYR A 265 -16.51 -0.02 -24.56
C TYR A 265 -15.36 -0.75 -25.26
N ASP A 266 -14.10 -0.57 -24.86
CA ASP A 266 -13.00 -1.33 -25.44
C ASP A 266 -13.11 -2.80 -25.00
N GLU A 267 -13.32 -3.68 -25.98
CA GLU A 267 -13.52 -5.12 -25.79
C GLU A 267 -12.29 -5.83 -25.16
N LYS A 268 -11.11 -5.19 -25.17
CA LYS A 268 -9.93 -5.70 -24.47
C LYS A 268 -10.10 -5.66 -22.95
N PHE A 269 -10.92 -4.73 -22.44
CA PHE A 269 -11.13 -4.57 -21.01
C PHE A 269 -12.20 -5.55 -20.49
N PRO A 270 -12.05 -6.07 -19.27
CA PRO A 270 -13.08 -6.89 -18.66
C PRO A 270 -14.37 -6.08 -18.46
N SER A 271 -15.52 -6.72 -18.58
CA SER A 271 -16.82 -6.08 -18.34
C SER A 271 -16.87 -5.50 -16.92
N ASN A 272 -17.05 -4.18 -16.83
CA ASN A 272 -17.09 -3.45 -15.57
C ASN A 272 -18.34 -2.54 -15.50
N PRO A 273 -19.31 -2.80 -14.61
CA PRO A 273 -20.47 -1.93 -14.41
C PRO A 273 -20.10 -0.48 -14.10
N ASN A 274 -19.02 -0.26 -13.36
CA ASN A 274 -18.59 1.07 -12.92
C ASN A 274 -18.16 1.94 -14.10
N ALA A 275 -17.55 1.36 -15.13
CA ALA A 275 -17.16 2.10 -16.34
C ALA A 275 -18.37 2.77 -17.01
N HIS A 276 -19.48 2.04 -17.16
CA HIS A 276 -20.73 2.60 -17.70
C HIS A 276 -21.37 3.63 -16.77
N ILE A 277 -21.26 3.45 -15.44
CA ILE A 277 -21.75 4.42 -14.46
C ILE A 277 -20.96 5.74 -14.58
N TYR A 278 -19.64 5.68 -14.72
CA TYR A 278 -18.80 6.86 -14.85
C TYR A 278 -19.09 7.61 -16.16
N LEU A 279 -19.13 6.88 -17.28
CA LEU A 279 -19.47 7.46 -18.57
C LEU A 279 -20.87 8.09 -18.58
N TYR A 280 -21.86 7.41 -18.00
CA TYR A 280 -23.22 7.95 -17.89
C TYR A 280 -23.26 9.27 -17.12
N ASN A 281 -22.63 9.31 -15.95
CA ASN A 281 -22.61 10.52 -15.12
C ASN A 281 -21.90 11.68 -15.81
N PHE A 282 -20.80 11.41 -16.51
CA PHE A 282 -20.08 12.41 -17.30
C PHE A 282 -20.96 12.97 -18.43
N LEU A 283 -21.56 12.09 -19.26
CA LEU A 283 -22.44 12.50 -20.36
C LEU A 283 -23.66 13.29 -19.88
N LYS A 284 -24.19 12.95 -18.70
CA LYS A 284 -25.30 13.67 -18.08
C LYS A 284 -24.91 15.09 -17.67
N ARG A 285 -23.71 15.30 -17.11
CA ARG A 285 -23.18 16.64 -16.79
C ARG A 285 -22.99 17.48 -18.06
N GLU A 286 -22.48 16.85 -19.11
CA GLU A 286 -22.27 17.42 -20.44
C GLU A 286 -23.56 17.66 -21.24
N LYS A 287 -24.74 17.37 -20.66
CA LYS A 287 -26.05 17.51 -21.30
C LYS A 287 -26.12 16.78 -22.67
N ALA A 288 -25.51 15.60 -22.74
CA ALA A 288 -25.51 14.79 -23.95
C ALA A 288 -26.94 14.44 -24.41
N PRO A 289 -27.15 14.18 -25.72
CA PRO A 289 -28.43 13.75 -26.25
C PRO A 289 -28.98 12.53 -25.50
N ARG A 290 -30.30 12.51 -25.34
CA ARG A 290 -31.00 11.48 -24.57
C ARG A 290 -30.73 10.07 -25.11
N GLU A 291 -30.60 9.93 -26.42
CA GLU A 291 -30.33 8.67 -27.11
C GLU A 291 -29.00 8.06 -26.64
N LYS A 292 -27.97 8.91 -26.44
CA LYS A 292 -26.66 8.48 -25.91
C LYS A 292 -26.75 8.06 -24.44
N LEU A 293 -27.56 8.75 -23.64
CA LEU A 293 -27.78 8.37 -22.24
C LEU A 293 -28.51 7.01 -22.13
N ILE A 294 -29.51 6.79 -22.98
CA ILE A 294 -30.25 5.53 -23.07
C ILE A 294 -29.33 4.39 -23.51
N SER A 295 -28.44 4.60 -24.48
CA SER A 295 -27.56 3.52 -24.97
C SER A 295 -26.60 3.02 -23.89
N VAL A 296 -26.00 3.93 -23.12
CA VAL A 296 -25.11 3.58 -21.99
C VAL A 296 -25.89 2.81 -20.92
N LEU A 297 -27.06 3.30 -20.53
CA LEU A 297 -27.89 2.66 -19.50
C LEU A 297 -28.44 1.30 -19.94
N LYS A 298 -28.67 1.08 -21.24
CA LYS A 298 -29.10 -0.21 -21.77
C LYS A 298 -28.04 -1.28 -21.56
N ILE A 299 -26.76 -0.95 -21.75
CA ILE A 299 -25.66 -1.88 -21.49
C ILE A 299 -25.54 -2.12 -19.98
N LEU A 300 -25.59 -1.06 -19.17
CA LEU A 300 -25.58 -1.21 -17.71
C LEU A 300 -26.74 -2.07 -17.20
N TYR A 301 -27.94 -1.96 -17.79
CA TYR A 301 -29.08 -2.81 -17.47
C TYR A 301 -28.80 -4.29 -17.74
N GLN A 302 -28.12 -4.61 -18.85
CA GLN A 302 -27.76 -5.99 -19.17
C GLN A 302 -26.77 -6.58 -18.16
N ILE A 303 -25.87 -5.76 -17.61
CA ILE A 303 -24.84 -6.20 -16.66
C ILE A 303 -25.39 -6.22 -15.22
N VAL A 304 -26.09 -5.17 -14.79
CA VAL A 304 -26.61 -4.99 -13.43
C VAL A 304 -28.03 -4.38 -13.45
N PRO A 305 -29.08 -5.21 -13.67
CA PRO A 305 -30.47 -4.76 -13.73
C PRO A 305 -31.01 -4.13 -12.44
N SER A 306 -30.36 -4.37 -11.30
CA SER A 306 -30.76 -3.85 -9.99
C SER A 306 -30.13 -2.51 -9.63
N HIS A 307 -29.26 -1.95 -10.49
CA HIS A 307 -28.55 -0.72 -10.18
C HIS A 307 -29.51 0.48 -10.03
N LYS A 308 -29.22 1.41 -9.11
CA LYS A 308 -30.07 2.59 -8.85
C LYS A 308 -30.38 3.45 -10.08
N LEU A 309 -29.48 3.46 -11.07
CA LEU A 309 -29.68 4.18 -12.33
C LEU A 309 -30.79 3.58 -13.21
N MET A 310 -31.28 2.37 -12.92
CA MET A 310 -32.39 1.76 -13.67
C MET A 310 -33.71 2.51 -13.47
N LEU A 311 -33.88 3.19 -12.32
CA LEU A 311 -35.01 4.10 -12.11
C LEU A 311 -34.94 5.30 -13.06
N GLU A 312 -33.74 5.81 -13.30
CA GLU A 312 -33.52 6.89 -14.26
C GLU A 312 -33.68 6.40 -15.70
N PHE A 313 -33.18 5.20 -16.02
CA PHE A 313 -33.37 4.55 -17.30
C PHE A 313 -34.85 4.44 -17.66
N HIS A 314 -35.67 3.95 -16.74
CA HIS A 314 -37.13 3.84 -16.95
C HIS A 314 -37.79 5.19 -17.24
N ARG A 315 -37.40 6.26 -16.51
CA ARG A 315 -37.90 7.63 -16.77
C ARG A 315 -37.47 8.13 -18.15
N LEU A 316 -36.23 7.86 -18.53
CA LEU A 316 -35.69 8.19 -19.86
C LEU A 316 -36.28 7.34 -20.97
N LEU A 317 -36.97 6.23 -20.72
CA LEU A 317 -37.71 5.50 -21.76
C LEU A 317 -39.15 6.01 -21.89
N ARG A 318 -39.80 6.38 -20.78
CA ARG A 318 -41.21 6.83 -20.78
C ARG A 318 -41.48 8.16 -21.48
N LYS A 319 -40.48 9.03 -21.60
CA LYS A 319 -40.64 10.33 -22.28
C LYS A 319 -40.47 10.23 -23.80
N SER A 320 -40.39 9.02 -24.37
CA SER A 320 -39.88 8.75 -25.72
C SER A 320 -41.00 8.67 -26.74
#